data_AF-A0A3N5UF86-F1
#
_entry.id   AF-A0A3N5UF86-F1
#
_cell.length_a   1.000
_cell.length_b   1.000
_cell.length_c   1.000
_cell.angle_alpha   90.00
_cell.angle_beta   90.00
_cell.angle_gamma   90.00
#
_symmetry.space_group_name_H-M   'P 1'
#
loop_
_entity.id
_entity.type
_entity.pdbx_description
1 polymer ?
#
loop_
_entity_poly.entity_id
_entity_poly.type
_entity_poly.pdbx_seq_one_letter_code
_entity_poly.pdbx_strand_id
1 'polypeptide(L)'
;MKIIPGEYDIVSRQTMNPARLRAAHRTSCDASMAYLLVAVMHSHAFPNGQVQIPKVRLRRPRVGLTAARGWGGVKNGRGYMSLPETPMVDPNKPYGRLRAGLVIHEYAHVVEFLKFGRSDHGARFTMILDELLFHTEKFWSASHSMAAEAK
;
A
#
# COMPACT_ATOMS: atom_id res chain seq x y z
N MET A 1 21.69 -8.14 -1.59
CA MET A 1 20.27 -8.56 -1.56
C MET A 1 19.53 -7.75 -2.62
N LYS A 2 18.92 -8.38 -3.63
CA LYS A 2 18.24 -7.65 -4.73
C LYS A 2 16.91 -7.09 -4.21
N ILE A 3 16.73 -5.79 -4.31
CA ILE A 3 15.49 -5.09 -3.97
C ILE A 3 14.37 -5.66 -4.84
N ILE A 4 13.23 -5.97 -4.24
CA ILE A 4 12.10 -6.50 -5.01
C ILE A 4 11.63 -5.40 -5.95
N PRO A 5 11.35 -5.65 -7.24
CA PRO A 5 10.85 -4.61 -8.13
C PRO A 5 9.64 -3.92 -7.48
N GLY A 6 9.72 -2.61 -7.21
CA GLY A 6 8.66 -1.80 -6.57
C GLY A 6 8.92 -1.41 -5.13
N GLU A 7 9.92 -2.01 -4.51
CA GLU A 7 10.49 -1.58 -3.24
C GLU A 7 11.50 -0.45 -3.54
N TYR A 8 11.43 0.67 -2.82
CA TYR A 8 12.33 1.80 -3.01
C TYR A 8 13.50 1.65 -2.04
N ASP A 9 14.77 1.57 -2.46
CA ASP A 9 15.80 1.23 -1.48
C ASP A 9 16.12 2.29 -0.43
N ILE A 10 15.73 3.55 -0.61
CA ILE A 10 15.74 4.48 0.53
C ILE A 10 14.77 4.02 1.63
N VAL A 11 13.56 3.60 1.23
CA VAL A 11 12.53 3.09 2.14
C VAL A 11 12.96 1.74 2.74
N SER A 12 13.53 0.84 1.94
CA SER A 12 14.07 -0.44 2.42
C SER A 12 15.17 -0.32 3.46
N ARG A 13 15.97 0.75 3.39
CA ARG A 13 17.08 1.00 4.32
C ARG A 13 16.60 1.69 5.60
N GLN A 14 15.54 2.49 5.51
CA GLN A 14 15.03 3.26 6.64
C GLN A 14 13.95 2.52 7.44
N THR A 15 13.20 1.62 6.81
CA THR A 15 12.19 0.79 7.51
C THR A 15 12.84 0.00 8.64
N MET A 16 12.16 -0.03 9.79
CA MET A 16 12.56 -0.87 10.92
C MET A 16 12.29 -2.35 10.66
N ASN A 17 11.49 -2.68 9.63
CA ASN A 17 11.23 -4.06 9.26
C ASN A 17 11.26 -4.29 7.73
N PRO A 18 12.47 -4.35 7.14
CA PRO A 18 12.63 -4.60 5.71
C PRO A 18 12.04 -5.95 5.26
N ALA A 19 11.94 -6.93 6.15
CA ALA A 19 11.36 -8.24 5.84
C ALA A 19 9.85 -8.15 5.60
N ARG A 20 9.11 -7.42 6.44
CA ARG A 20 7.66 -7.18 6.26
C ARG A 20 7.37 -6.39 4.99
N LEU A 21 8.14 -5.33 4.74
CA LEU A 21 8.01 -4.55 3.51
C LEU A 21 8.18 -5.46 2.28
N ARG A 22 9.23 -6.28 2.28
CA ARG A 22 9.48 -7.25 1.21
C ARG A 22 8.36 -8.28 1.05
N ALA A 23 7.85 -8.82 2.15
CA ALA A 23 6.73 -9.75 2.12
C ALA A 23 5.51 -9.10 1.47
N ALA A 24 5.13 -7.89 1.89
CA ALA A 24 4.03 -7.14 1.29
C ALA A 24 4.24 -6.87 -0.20
N HIS A 25 5.47 -6.59 -0.64
CA HIS A 25 5.78 -6.41 -2.07
C HIS A 25 5.75 -7.72 -2.89
N ARG A 26 5.79 -8.90 -2.25
CA ARG A 26 5.59 -10.21 -2.89
C ARG A 26 4.13 -10.66 -2.91
N THR A 27 3.28 -10.08 -2.07
CA THR A 27 1.86 -10.43 -2.00
C THR A 27 1.10 -9.88 -3.20
N SER A 28 0.54 -10.78 -4.02
CA SER A 28 -0.38 -10.42 -5.10
C SER A 28 -1.59 -9.65 -4.55
N CYS A 29 -2.11 -8.68 -5.29
CA CYS A 29 -3.25 -7.90 -4.87
C CYS A 29 -4.16 -7.63 -6.05
N ASP A 30 -5.45 -7.92 -5.88
CA ASP A 30 -6.49 -7.55 -6.82
C ASP A 30 -7.21 -6.26 -6.38
N ALA A 31 -8.20 -5.85 -7.17
CA ALA A 31 -9.00 -4.66 -6.91
C ALA A 31 -9.65 -4.71 -5.52
N SER A 32 -10.35 -5.80 -5.22
CA SER A 32 -11.11 -5.98 -3.97
C SER A 32 -10.20 -5.91 -2.75
N MET A 33 -9.04 -6.58 -2.80
CA MET A 33 -8.05 -6.54 -1.73
C MET A 33 -7.43 -5.15 -1.58
N ALA A 34 -7.20 -4.42 -2.68
CA ALA A 34 -6.71 -3.05 -2.59
C ALA A 34 -7.71 -2.12 -1.88
N TYR A 35 -9.00 -2.21 -2.22
CA TYR A 35 -10.06 -1.44 -1.54
C TYR A 35 -10.15 -1.80 -0.06
N LEU A 36 -10.11 -3.10 0.26
CA LEU A 36 -10.17 -3.59 1.65
C LEU A 36 -8.96 -3.12 2.46
N LEU A 37 -7.74 -3.25 1.91
CA LEU A 37 -6.52 -2.78 2.55
C LEU A 37 -6.60 -1.28 2.87
N VAL A 38 -7.06 -0.46 1.92
CA VAL A 38 -7.24 0.98 2.15
C VAL A 38 -8.25 1.23 3.27
N ALA A 39 -9.38 0.53 3.29
CA ALA A 39 -10.39 0.71 4.36
C ALA A 39 -9.86 0.32 5.75
N VAL A 40 -9.15 -0.81 5.87
CA VAL A 40 -8.56 -1.29 7.12
C VAL A 40 -7.48 -0.32 7.61
N MET A 41 -6.54 0.02 6.74
CA MET A 41 -5.48 0.99 7.04
C MET A 41 -6.04 2.37 7.40
N HIS A 42 -7.16 2.78 6.79
CA HIS A 42 -7.80 4.05 7.07
C HIS A 42 -8.47 4.10 8.44
N SER A 43 -9.20 3.06 8.79
CA SER A 43 -9.81 2.92 10.12
C SER A 43 -8.76 2.94 11.21
N HIS A 44 -7.57 2.38 10.94
CA HIS A 44 -6.43 2.46 11.85
C HIS A 44 -5.81 3.87 11.91
N ALA A 45 -5.51 4.47 10.76
CA ALA A 45 -4.81 5.75 10.71
C ALA A 45 -5.65 6.94 11.22
N PHE A 46 -6.98 6.84 11.11
CA PHE A 46 -7.97 7.86 11.46
C PHE A 46 -9.19 7.25 12.19
N PRO A 47 -9.03 6.77 13.43
CA PRO A 47 -10.07 5.98 14.13
C PRO A 47 -11.34 6.77 14.46
N ASN A 48 -11.25 8.10 14.54
CA ASN A 48 -12.40 8.96 14.88
C ASN A 48 -13.32 9.27 13.69
N GLY A 49 -13.04 8.74 12.49
CA GLY A 49 -13.92 8.85 11.31
C GLY A 49 -14.09 10.25 10.70
N GLN A 50 -13.35 11.25 11.18
CA GLN A 50 -13.43 12.64 10.67
C GLN A 50 -12.81 12.82 9.29
N VAL A 51 -11.95 11.89 8.88
CA VAL A 51 -11.27 11.90 7.58
C VAL A 51 -11.99 10.90 6.67
N GLN A 52 -12.24 11.31 5.43
CA GLN A 52 -12.85 10.42 4.44
C GLN A 52 -11.82 9.41 3.90
N ILE A 53 -12.27 8.17 3.69
CA ILE A 53 -11.46 7.14 3.02
C ILE A 53 -11.05 7.65 1.63
N PRO A 54 -9.76 7.51 1.24
CA PRO A 54 -9.30 8.01 -0.03
C PRO A 54 -10.03 7.37 -1.20
N LYS A 55 -10.28 8.17 -2.24
CA LYS A 55 -10.79 7.63 -3.49
C LYS A 55 -9.69 6.86 -4.21
N VAL A 56 -9.90 5.56 -4.41
CA VAL A 56 -9.00 4.70 -5.19
C VAL A 56 -9.49 4.60 -6.63
N ARG A 57 -8.61 4.92 -7.58
CA ARG A 57 -8.82 4.70 -9.02
C ARG A 57 -7.83 3.68 -9.53
N LEU A 58 -8.35 2.58 -10.05
CA LEU A 58 -7.58 1.58 -10.76
C LEU A 58 -7.36 2.02 -12.21
N ARG A 59 -6.16 1.78 -12.74
CA ARG A 59 -5.77 2.22 -14.08
C ARG A 59 -5.07 1.13 -14.86
N ARG A 60 -5.43 1.05 -16.13
CA ARG A 60 -4.65 0.34 -17.15
C ARG A 60 -3.33 1.06 -17.44
N PRO A 61 -2.29 0.32 -17.83
CA PRO A 61 -1.14 0.91 -18.50
C PRO A 61 -1.60 1.72 -19.72
N ARG A 62 -0.88 2.81 -20.04
CA ARG A 62 -1.11 3.51 -21.32
C ARG A 62 -0.68 2.61 -22.47
N VAL A 63 -1.24 2.83 -23.66
CA VAL A 63 -0.81 2.14 -24.89
C VAL A 63 0.71 2.29 -25.06
N GLY A 64 1.40 1.18 -25.30
CA GLY A 64 2.87 1.14 -25.39
C GLY A 64 3.62 1.00 -24.06
N LEU A 65 2.93 1.04 -22.91
CA LEU A 65 3.52 0.75 -21.60
C LEU A 65 3.09 -0.65 -21.12
N THR A 66 4.04 -1.38 -20.54
CA THR A 66 3.80 -2.72 -19.98
C THR A 66 3.17 -2.70 -18.59
N ALA A 67 3.14 -1.53 -17.93
CA ALA A 67 2.64 -1.38 -16.57
C ALA A 67 2.28 0.08 -16.20
N ALA A 68 1.38 0.27 -15.24
CA ALA A 68 0.98 1.59 -14.72
C ALA A 68 1.75 1.91 -13.42
N ARG A 69 2.05 3.18 -13.14
CA ARG A 69 2.64 3.56 -11.83
C ARG A 69 1.56 3.82 -10.80
N GLY A 70 1.83 3.41 -9.56
CA GLY A 70 1.07 3.84 -8.39
C GLY A 70 1.37 5.30 -8.05
N TRP A 71 0.40 5.98 -7.45
CA TRP A 71 0.59 7.27 -6.81
C TRP A 71 -0.52 7.53 -5.78
N GLY A 72 -0.14 7.96 -4.58
CA GLY A 72 -1.04 8.47 -3.55
C GLY A 72 -0.79 9.95 -3.25
N GLY A 73 -1.86 10.69 -2.92
CA GLY A 73 -1.74 12.07 -2.50
C GLY A 73 -3.08 12.68 -2.06
N VAL A 74 -3.13 14.00 -1.98
CA VAL A 74 -4.32 14.75 -1.54
C VAL A 74 -4.73 15.75 -2.62
N LYS A 75 -6.03 15.86 -2.87
CA LYS A 75 -6.63 16.90 -3.71
C LYS A 75 -7.80 17.53 -2.97
N ASN A 76 -7.79 18.85 -2.80
CA ASN A 76 -8.83 19.60 -2.09
C ASN A 76 -9.11 19.04 -0.68
N GLY A 77 -8.06 18.72 0.08
CA GLY A 77 -8.18 18.14 1.42
C GLY A 77 -8.65 16.69 1.48
N ARG A 78 -8.84 16.02 0.33
CA ARG A 78 -9.28 14.61 0.26
C ARG A 78 -8.17 13.72 -0.26
N GLY A 79 -7.97 12.58 0.39
CA GLY A 79 -7.06 11.55 -0.07
C GLY A 79 -7.49 10.96 -1.42
N TYR A 80 -6.51 10.66 -2.26
CA TYR A 80 -6.72 10.02 -3.55
C TYR A 80 -5.56 9.08 -3.86
N MET A 81 -5.87 7.94 -4.48
CA MET A 81 -4.89 6.98 -4.96
C MET A 81 -5.17 6.60 -6.41
N SER A 82 -4.11 6.55 -7.21
CA SER A 82 -4.10 5.99 -8.55
C SER A 82 -3.26 4.72 -8.52
N LEU A 83 -3.86 3.56 -8.71
CA LEU A 83 -3.17 2.27 -8.63
C LEU A 83 -3.27 1.52 -9.97
N PRO A 84 -2.33 0.61 -10.26
CA PRO A 84 -2.48 -0.30 -11.38
C PRO A 84 -3.70 -1.20 -11.16
N GLU A 85 -4.42 -1.56 -12.22
CA GLU A 85 -5.53 -2.52 -12.10
C GLU A 85 -5.09 -3.98 -12.18
N THR A 86 -3.94 -4.26 -12.83
CA THR A 86 -3.53 -5.64 -13.09
C THR A 86 -2.78 -6.23 -11.90
N PRO A 87 -3.24 -7.36 -11.31
CA PRO A 87 -2.54 -8.03 -10.21
C PRO A 87 -1.12 -8.48 -10.57
N MET A 88 -0.26 -8.53 -9.56
CA MET A 88 1.07 -9.15 -9.66
C MET A 88 0.94 -10.66 -9.48
N VAL A 89 0.87 -11.40 -10.58
CA VAL A 89 0.79 -12.87 -10.55
C VAL A 89 2.17 -13.52 -10.37
N ASP A 90 3.24 -12.90 -10.89
CA ASP A 90 4.62 -13.35 -10.74
C ASP A 90 5.44 -12.27 -10.00
N PRO A 91 6.08 -12.60 -8.85
CA PRO A 91 6.81 -11.65 -8.02
C PRO A 91 8.08 -11.09 -8.68
N ASN A 92 8.53 -11.69 -9.79
CA ASN A 92 9.69 -11.24 -10.56
C ASN A 92 9.30 -10.30 -11.72
N LYS A 93 8.00 -10.07 -11.95
CA LYS A 93 7.53 -9.15 -13.01
C LYS A 93 7.90 -7.70 -12.71
N PRO A 94 8.05 -6.88 -13.76
CA PRO A 94 8.44 -5.48 -13.60
C PRO A 94 7.41 -4.66 -12.81
N TYR A 95 7.86 -3.48 -12.36
CA TYR A 95 7.06 -2.43 -11.72
C TYR A 95 5.69 -2.24 -12.36
N GLY A 96 4.71 -1.82 -11.56
CA GLY A 96 3.42 -1.35 -12.05
C GLY A 96 2.34 -2.41 -12.21
N ARG A 97 2.49 -3.52 -11.48
CA ARG A 97 1.42 -4.45 -11.13
C ARG A 97 0.89 -4.14 -9.73
N LEU A 98 -0.37 -4.47 -9.48
CA LEU A 98 -1.04 -4.32 -8.20
C LEU A 98 -0.56 -5.41 -7.23
N ARG A 99 -0.04 -4.97 -6.09
CA ARG A 99 0.51 -5.79 -5.00
C ARG A 99 0.26 -5.07 -3.69
N ALA A 100 0.21 -5.80 -2.59
CA ALA A 100 -0.17 -5.21 -1.31
C ALA A 100 0.82 -4.11 -0.89
N GLY A 101 2.13 -4.35 -1.03
CA GLY A 101 3.16 -3.36 -0.70
C GLY A 101 3.02 -2.04 -1.46
N LEU A 102 2.55 -2.06 -2.72
CA LEU A 102 2.28 -0.83 -3.47
C LEU A 102 1.08 -0.07 -2.89
N VAL A 103 -0.01 -0.78 -2.56
CA VAL A 103 -1.20 -0.16 -1.94
C VAL A 103 -0.82 0.52 -0.62
N ILE A 104 -0.08 -0.20 0.24
CA ILE A 104 0.35 0.28 1.54
C ILE A 104 1.29 1.49 1.38
N HIS A 105 2.26 1.43 0.45
CA HIS A 105 3.18 2.52 0.16
C HIS A 105 2.45 3.80 -0.28
N GLU A 106 1.57 3.68 -1.28
CA GLU A 106 0.83 4.85 -1.78
C GLU A 106 -0.14 5.39 -0.73
N TYR A 107 -0.69 4.52 0.13
CA TYR A 107 -1.55 4.97 1.22
C TYR A 107 -0.76 5.69 2.32
N ALA A 108 0.48 5.28 2.60
CA ALA A 108 1.37 5.97 3.53
C ALA A 108 1.62 7.43 3.10
N HIS A 109 1.78 7.69 1.79
CA HIS A 109 1.85 9.05 1.25
C HIS A 109 0.57 9.86 1.54
N VAL A 110 -0.61 9.25 1.38
CA VAL A 110 -1.89 9.91 1.67
C VAL A 110 -2.00 10.26 3.16
N VAL A 111 -1.66 9.33 4.05
CA VAL A 111 -1.71 9.55 5.50
C VAL A 111 -0.74 10.65 5.91
N GLU A 112 0.50 10.62 5.41
CA GLU A 112 1.49 11.64 5.74
C GLU A 112 1.02 13.03 5.31
N PHE A 113 0.48 13.15 4.09
CA PHE A 113 -0.01 14.42 3.58
C PHE A 113 -1.21 14.93 4.39
N LEU A 114 -2.16 14.06 4.75
CA LEU A 114 -3.33 14.44 5.55
C LEU A 114 -2.96 14.85 6.98
N LYS A 115 -1.96 14.19 7.59
CA LYS A 115 -1.50 14.52 8.95
C LYS A 115 -0.57 15.73 8.99
N PHE A 116 0.20 15.98 7.93
CA PHE A 116 1.33 16.93 7.99
C PHE A 116 1.43 17.92 6.82
N GLY A 117 0.52 17.90 5.86
CA GLY A 117 0.47 18.85 4.73
C GLY A 117 1.56 18.68 3.66
N ARG A 118 2.42 17.66 3.79
CA ARG A 118 3.47 17.31 2.81
C ARG A 118 3.71 15.81 2.84
N SER A 119 4.27 15.26 1.77
CA SER A 119 4.76 13.89 1.77
C SER A 119 6.08 13.74 1.02
N ASP A 120 7.00 12.99 1.61
CA ASP A 120 8.31 12.62 1.09
C ASP A 120 8.67 11.20 1.56
N HIS A 121 9.76 10.60 1.06
CA HIS A 121 10.24 9.30 1.55
C HIS A 121 11.15 9.44 2.79
N GLY A 122 10.81 10.35 3.71
CA GLY A 122 11.57 10.62 4.93
C GLY A 122 11.18 9.74 6.14
N ALA A 123 11.65 10.14 7.32
CA ALA A 123 11.45 9.38 8.57
C ALA A 123 9.96 9.22 8.94
N ARG A 124 9.15 10.28 8.76
CA ARG A 124 7.71 10.24 9.10
C ARG A 124 6.95 9.29 8.19
N PHE A 125 7.20 9.35 6.89
CA PHE A 125 6.67 8.39 5.94
C PHE A 125 7.02 6.95 6.33
N THR A 126 8.28 6.71 6.67
CA THR A 126 8.76 5.38 7.04
C THR A 126 8.09 4.86 8.32
N MET A 127 7.92 5.71 9.35
CA MET A 127 7.18 5.35 10.56
C MET A 127 5.72 5.00 10.27
N ILE A 128 5.04 5.81 9.45
CA ILE A 128 3.66 5.53 9.01
C ILE A 128 3.61 4.21 8.24
N LEU A 129 4.54 3.99 7.31
CA LEU A 129 4.61 2.78 6.52
C LEU A 129 4.80 1.54 7.40
N ASP A 130 5.71 1.58 8.38
CA ASP A 130 5.97 0.49 9.30
C ASP A 130 4.76 0.17 10.19
N GLU A 131 4.07 1.20 10.67
CA GLU A 131 2.82 1.07 11.40
C GLU A 131 1.75 0.37 10.53
N LEU A 132 1.52 0.85 9.32
CA LEU A 132 0.55 0.26 8.39
C LEU A 132 0.90 -1.19 8.01
N LEU A 133 2.18 -1.50 7.79
CA LEU A 133 2.66 -2.87 7.55
C LEU A 133 2.34 -3.80 8.73
N PHE A 134 2.57 -3.33 9.96
CA PHE A 134 2.25 -4.11 11.16
C PHE A 134 0.76 -4.40 11.30
N HIS A 135 -0.09 -3.40 11.03
CA HIS A 135 -1.54 -3.55 11.15
C HIS A 135 -2.14 -4.45 10.07
N THR A 136 -1.64 -4.37 8.84
CA THR A 136 -2.10 -5.23 7.73
C THR A 136 -1.71 -6.68 7.90
N GLU A 137 -0.52 -6.97 8.45
CA GLU A 137 -0.12 -8.34 8.81
C GLU A 137 -1.07 -8.97 9.83
N LYS A 138 -1.43 -8.24 10.89
CA LYS A 138 -2.39 -8.72 11.89
C LYS A 138 -3.75 -9.05 11.29
N PHE A 139 -4.24 -8.21 10.37
CA PHE A 139 -5.50 -8.44 9.67
C PHE A 139 -5.46 -9.73 8.84
N TRP A 140 -4.38 -9.95 8.07
CA TRP A 140 -4.22 -11.18 7.32
C TRP A 140 -4.15 -12.40 8.23
N SER A 141 -3.34 -12.38 9.28
CA SER A 141 -3.23 -13.51 10.21
C SER A 141 -4.57 -13.86 10.87
N ALA A 142 -5.35 -12.86 11.30
CA ALA A 142 -6.68 -13.09 11.88
C ALA A 142 -7.67 -13.69 10.87
N SER A 143 -7.66 -13.21 9.62
CA SER A 143 -8.54 -13.74 8.56
C SER A 143 -8.22 -15.21 8.19
N HIS A 144 -6.95 -15.62 8.28
CA HIS A 144 -6.55 -17.01 8.02
C HIS A 144 -6.91 -17.94 9.19
N SER A 145 -6.83 -17.47 10.43
CA SER A 145 -7.28 -18.25 11.60
C SER A 145 -8.78 -18.52 11.56
N MET A 146 -9.61 -17.52 11.23
CA MET A 146 -11.06 -17.73 11.12
C MET A 146 -11.46 -18.67 9.97
N ALA A 147 -10.70 -18.68 8.86
CA ALA A 147 -10.93 -19.62 7.76
C ALA A 147 -10.51 -21.06 8.09
N ALA A 148 -9.59 -21.24 9.04
CA ALA A 148 -9.16 -22.55 9.53
C ALA A 148 -10.12 -23.12 10.59
N GLU A 149 -10.78 -22.27 11.39
CA GLU A 149 -11.80 -22.68 12.37
C GLU A 149 -13.16 -22.99 11.73
N ALA A 150 -13.43 -22.49 10.52
CA ALA A 150 -14.67 -22.74 9.78
C ALA A 150 -14.64 -24.03 8.92
N LYS A 151 -13.57 -24.85 9.02
CA LYS A 151 -13.42 -26.16 8.37
C LYS A 151 -13.41 -27.27 9.40
#